data_AF-A0A3P7E9H7-F1
#
_entry.id   AF-A0A3P7E9H7-F1
#
_cell.length_a   1.000
_cell.length_b   1.000
_cell.length_c   1.000
_cell.angle_alpha   90.00
_cell.angle_beta   90.00
_cell.angle_gamma   90.00
#
_symmetry.space_group_name_H-M   'P 1'
#
loop_
_entity.id
_entity.type
_entity.pdbx_description
1 polymer ?
#
loop_
_entity_poly.entity_id
_entity_poly.type
_entity_poly.pdbx_seq_one_letter_code
_entity_poly.pdbx_strand_id
1 'polypeptide(L)'
;MNELKRVNEDDKHSYPLFLFGDLNFRLDLQSFLNRITDDTDLREDSTESTQSSICSTDGCGDLLTASSQHTNELKPLTDFRRTVSAIEFRRSPDNFTSDISTSCVLRIEKKLFDYFNHKRLLNEWQGYLEDDREAHNFPYLRELNINFPPTYPWSENPDESESLMKTRAPAWCDRVLMNARALEIVKRDKFAKYDSFGKDVCMGDHKVNDIFSVFFSFSFLKL
;
A
#
# COMPACT_ATOMS: atom_id res chain seq x y z
N MET A 1 -0.73 -21.09 -16.36
CA MET A 1 -1.59 -20.51 -17.43
C MET A 1 -2.90 -21.27 -17.68
N ASN A 2 -3.07 -22.54 -17.29
CA ASN A 2 -4.34 -23.26 -17.50
C ASN A 2 -5.44 -22.94 -16.47
N GLU A 3 -5.12 -22.68 -15.21
CA GLU A 3 -6.15 -22.40 -14.18
C GLU A 3 -6.85 -21.05 -14.39
N LEU A 4 -6.15 -20.02 -14.89
CA LEU A 4 -6.76 -18.72 -15.21
C LEU A 4 -7.77 -18.81 -16.37
N LYS A 5 -7.63 -19.80 -17.27
CA LYS A 5 -8.64 -20.07 -18.31
C LYS A 5 -9.92 -20.67 -17.73
N ARG A 6 -9.87 -21.39 -16.60
CA ARG A 6 -11.07 -21.93 -15.94
C ARG A 6 -11.93 -20.88 -15.25
N VAL A 7 -11.30 -19.79 -14.81
CA VAL A 7 -12.03 -18.61 -14.29
C VAL A 7 -12.80 -17.91 -15.41
N ASN A 8 -12.36 -18.13 -16.65
CA ASN A 8 -12.72 -17.35 -17.80
C ASN A 8 -13.66 -18.15 -18.70
N GLU A 9 -14.93 -18.18 -18.33
CA GLU A 9 -16.09 -18.27 -19.20
C GLU A 9 -17.32 -18.23 -18.29
N ASP A 10 -18.33 -17.43 -18.68
CA ASP A 10 -19.69 -17.46 -18.13
C ASP A 10 -20.39 -18.78 -18.55
N ASP A 11 -19.62 -19.87 -18.56
CA ASP A 11 -20.09 -21.19 -18.87
C ASP A 11 -20.95 -21.64 -17.71
N LYS A 12 -22.17 -22.03 -18.03
CA LYS A 12 -23.16 -22.56 -17.09
C LYS A 12 -22.62 -23.80 -16.35
N HIS A 13 -21.54 -24.41 -16.86
CA HIS A 13 -20.82 -25.52 -16.28
C HIS A 13 -19.60 -25.13 -15.42
N SER A 14 -19.34 -23.85 -15.19
CA SER A 14 -18.25 -23.40 -14.31
C SER A 14 -18.51 -23.83 -12.86
N TYR A 15 -17.56 -24.55 -12.27
CA TYR A 15 -17.62 -24.94 -10.87
C TYR A 15 -17.44 -23.70 -9.97
N PRO A 16 -18.08 -23.65 -8.79
CA PRO A 16 -17.82 -22.58 -7.83
C PRO A 16 -16.33 -22.52 -7.46
N LEU A 17 -15.70 -21.36 -7.64
CA LEU A 17 -14.29 -21.13 -7.32
C LEU A 17 -14.16 -19.98 -6.34
N PHE A 18 -13.36 -20.19 -5.30
CA PHE A 18 -12.95 -19.19 -4.34
C PHE A 18 -11.42 -19.08 -4.33
N LEU A 19 -10.92 -17.85 -4.29
CA LEU A 19 -9.52 -17.49 -4.10
C LEU A 19 -9.46 -16.64 -2.83
N PHE A 20 -8.71 -17.10 -1.83
CA PHE A 20 -8.56 -16.39 -0.57
C PHE A 20 -7.09 -16.32 -0.15
N GLY A 21 -6.71 -15.24 0.51
CA GLY A 21 -5.38 -15.05 1.07
C GLY A 21 -4.90 -13.60 1.02
N ASP A 22 -3.63 -13.41 1.37
CA ASP A 22 -2.91 -12.14 1.23
C ASP A 22 -2.51 -11.93 -0.24
N LEU A 23 -3.35 -11.19 -0.98
CA LEU A 23 -3.10 -10.83 -2.37
C LEU A 23 -2.16 -9.62 -2.49
N ASN A 24 -1.72 -9.05 -1.37
CA ASN A 24 -0.83 -7.89 -1.31
C ASN A 24 -1.35 -6.65 -2.05
N PHE A 25 -2.68 -6.56 -2.27
CA PHE A 25 -3.30 -5.44 -2.96
C PHE A 25 -3.10 -4.12 -2.21
N ARG A 26 -2.78 -3.05 -2.95
CA ARG A 26 -2.53 -1.72 -2.42
C ARG A 26 -3.55 -0.72 -2.96
N LEU A 27 -3.67 0.39 -2.24
CA LEU A 27 -4.46 1.53 -2.69
C LEU A 27 -3.77 2.20 -3.89
N ASP A 28 -4.56 2.84 -4.73
CA ASP A 28 -4.10 3.81 -5.71
C ASP A 28 -3.43 4.99 -4.99
N LEU A 29 -2.11 4.89 -4.85
CA LEU A 29 -1.34 5.75 -3.95
C LEU A 29 -1.53 7.23 -4.29
N GLN A 30 -1.59 7.60 -5.57
CA GLN A 30 -1.75 8.99 -5.96
C GLN A 30 -3.08 9.59 -5.48
N SER A 31 -4.19 8.89 -5.72
CA SER A 31 -5.52 9.32 -5.29
C SER A 31 -5.64 9.33 -3.77
N PHE A 32 -5.11 8.30 -3.11
CA PHE A 32 -5.10 8.21 -1.66
C PHE A 32 -4.29 9.34 -0.99
N LEU A 33 -3.09 9.63 -1.50
CA LEU A 33 -2.25 10.71 -0.97
C LEU A 33 -2.96 12.05 -1.11
N ASN A 34 -3.44 12.38 -2.31
CA ASN A 34 -4.17 13.63 -2.55
C ASN A 34 -5.32 13.82 -1.56
N ARG A 35 -6.04 12.75 -1.20
CA ARG A 35 -7.16 12.79 -0.26
C ARG A 35 -6.72 13.13 1.18
N ILE A 36 -5.65 12.51 1.65
CA ILE A 36 -5.21 12.68 3.05
C ILE A 36 -4.31 13.90 3.25
N THR A 37 -3.89 14.55 2.17
CA THR A 37 -2.96 15.69 2.14
C THR A 37 -3.52 16.93 1.41
N ASP A 38 -4.84 17.04 1.24
CA ASP A 38 -5.53 18.10 0.46
C ASP A 38 -5.15 19.54 0.86
N ASP A 39 -4.84 19.77 2.14
CA ASP A 39 -4.49 21.07 2.73
C ASP A 39 -2.98 21.30 2.92
N THR A 40 -2.13 20.59 2.17
CA THR A 40 -0.68 20.57 2.43
C THR A 40 0.17 20.85 1.20
N ASP A 41 1.36 21.36 1.47
CA ASP A 41 2.41 21.53 0.48
C ASP A 41 3.35 20.30 0.48
N LEU A 42 3.68 19.79 -0.70
CA LEU A 42 4.64 18.71 -0.90
C LEU A 42 6.09 19.25 -0.79
N ARG A 43 6.92 18.60 0.03
CA ARG A 43 8.36 18.83 0.16
C ARG A 43 9.14 17.53 -0.07
N GLU A 44 10.18 17.61 -0.89
CA GLU A 44 11.10 16.49 -1.14
C GLU A 44 12.42 16.75 -0.41
N ASP A 45 12.79 15.87 0.53
CA ASP A 45 14.08 15.94 1.21
C ASP A 45 15.10 15.07 0.45
N SER A 46 16.14 15.73 -0.07
CA SER A 46 17.28 15.06 -0.73
C SER A 46 18.41 14.88 0.27
N THR A 47 18.52 13.69 0.88
CA THR A 47 19.68 13.35 1.73
C THR A 47 20.19 11.92 1.51
N GLU A 48 20.72 11.65 0.31
CA GLU A 48 21.72 10.59 0.13
C GLU A 48 22.77 11.08 -0.89
N SER A 49 23.80 11.78 -0.41
CA SER A 49 25.08 11.78 -1.10
C SER A 49 25.88 10.60 -0.56
N THR A 50 26.06 9.56 -1.38
CA THR A 50 27.07 8.54 -1.10
C THR A 50 28.43 9.23 -1.15
N GLN A 51 28.90 9.74 -0.01
CA GLN A 51 30.29 10.12 0.16
C GLN A 51 31.12 8.84 0.07
N SER A 52 31.56 8.50 -1.14
CA SER A 52 32.72 7.64 -1.31
C SER A 52 33.90 8.36 -0.68
N SER A 53 34.18 8.01 0.57
CA SER A 53 35.41 8.31 1.30
C SER A 53 36.61 7.92 0.43
N ILE A 54 37.22 8.89 -0.25
CA ILE A 54 38.59 8.78 -0.77
C ILE A 54 39.42 9.85 -0.10
N CYS A 55 40.47 9.36 0.53
CA CYS A 55 41.41 10.05 1.40
C CYS A 55 42.15 11.20 0.71
N SER A 56 42.31 12.26 1.49
CA SER A 56 43.50 13.10 1.68
C SER A 56 44.33 13.62 0.50
N THR A 57 44.55 14.94 0.59
CA THR A 57 45.79 15.70 0.31
C THR A 57 46.17 16.02 -1.14
N ASP A 58 46.14 17.34 -1.39
CA ASP A 58 47.11 18.16 -2.14
C ASP A 58 46.70 18.73 -3.51
N GLY A 59 46.78 20.07 -3.60
CA GLY A 59 47.32 20.74 -4.78
C GLY A 59 46.37 21.50 -5.72
N CYS A 60 46.08 22.75 -5.36
CA CYS A 60 46.01 23.98 -6.17
C CYS A 60 46.08 23.94 -7.73
N GLY A 61 45.23 24.76 -8.39
CA GLY A 61 45.44 25.37 -9.71
C GLY A 61 44.45 24.91 -10.79
N ASP A 62 43.33 25.60 -11.07
CA ASP A 62 43.11 26.87 -11.79
C ASP A 62 43.15 26.79 -13.35
N LEU A 63 42.08 27.37 -13.91
CA LEU A 63 41.69 27.79 -15.26
C LEU A 63 42.33 27.21 -16.56
N LEU A 64 41.43 26.62 -17.37
CA LEU A 64 41.19 26.83 -18.82
C LEU A 64 42.38 27.16 -19.74
N THR A 65 42.73 26.27 -20.69
CA THR A 65 42.77 26.62 -22.14
C THR A 65 42.94 25.42 -23.08
N ALA A 66 42.06 25.37 -24.10
CA ALA A 66 42.27 25.04 -25.51
C ALA A 66 43.12 23.84 -26.00
N SER A 67 42.42 23.04 -26.81
CA SER A 67 42.77 22.57 -28.16
C SER A 67 43.12 21.09 -28.37
N SER A 68 42.35 20.54 -29.32
CA SER A 68 42.74 19.58 -30.36
C SER A 68 43.02 18.12 -30.02
N GLN A 69 42.15 17.32 -30.62
CA GLN A 69 42.43 16.12 -31.41
C GLN A 69 42.53 14.77 -30.66
N HIS A 70 41.56 13.94 -31.05
CA HIS A 70 41.72 12.53 -31.40
C HIS A 70 41.46 11.48 -30.31
N THR A 71 40.49 10.62 -30.65
CA THR A 71 40.28 9.21 -30.24
C THR A 71 39.78 8.86 -28.85
N ASN A 72 38.61 8.21 -28.87
CA ASN A 72 38.16 7.07 -28.05
C ASN A 72 38.21 7.23 -26.53
N GLU A 73 37.03 7.30 -25.91
CA GLU A 73 36.58 6.56 -24.71
C GLU A 73 35.39 7.33 -24.09
N LEU A 74 34.17 6.87 -24.38
CA LEU A 74 32.97 7.31 -23.67
C LEU A 74 33.05 6.79 -22.22
N LYS A 75 33.59 7.61 -21.31
CA LYS A 75 33.44 7.41 -19.87
C LYS A 75 31.94 7.40 -19.53
N PRO A 76 31.48 6.52 -18.62
CA PRO A 76 30.07 6.50 -18.23
C PRO A 76 29.74 7.84 -17.60
N LEU A 77 28.75 8.53 -18.17
CA LEU A 77 28.06 9.63 -17.52
C LEU A 77 27.45 9.03 -16.24
N THR A 78 28.10 9.25 -15.10
CA THR A 78 27.52 8.96 -13.79
C THR A 78 26.36 9.93 -13.62
N ASP A 79 25.19 9.47 -14.05
CA ASP A 79 23.91 10.13 -13.84
C ASP A 79 23.70 10.18 -12.33
N PHE A 80 24.05 11.31 -11.72
CA PHE A 80 23.76 11.63 -10.33
C PHE A 80 22.24 11.80 -10.20
N ARG A 81 21.47 10.70 -10.30
CA ARG A 81 20.09 10.66 -9.86
C ARG A 81 20.09 10.87 -8.35
N ARG A 82 19.82 12.09 -7.92
CA ARG A 82 19.47 12.38 -6.52
C ARG A 82 18.34 11.44 -6.13
N THR A 83 18.61 10.52 -5.22
CA THR A 83 17.58 9.72 -4.57
C THR A 83 16.96 10.57 -3.47
N VAL A 84 15.69 10.91 -3.62
CA VAL A 84 14.90 11.50 -2.54
C VAL A 84 14.76 10.43 -1.46
N SER A 85 15.28 10.70 -0.26
CA SER A 85 15.29 9.75 0.86
C SER A 85 13.96 9.78 1.62
N ALA A 86 13.29 10.94 1.61
CA ALA A 86 12.01 11.15 2.25
C ALA A 86 11.14 12.16 1.47
N ILE A 87 9.84 11.92 1.49
CA ILE A 87 8.82 12.84 0.99
C ILE A 87 7.98 13.28 2.18
N GLU A 88 7.74 14.59 2.31
CA GLU A 88 6.95 15.14 3.40
C GLU A 88 5.85 16.07 2.90
N PHE A 89 4.65 15.89 3.45
CA PHE A 89 3.53 16.80 3.26
C PHE A 89 3.38 17.64 4.52
N ARG A 90 3.45 18.96 4.37
CA ARG A 90 3.38 19.91 5.50
C ARG A 90 2.27 20.92 5.30
N ARG A 91 1.56 21.26 6.37
CA ARG A 91 0.68 22.44 6.35
C ARG A 91 1.52 23.70 6.23
N SER A 92 1.03 24.71 5.52
CA SER A 92 1.65 26.02 5.55
C SER A 92 1.68 26.53 7.00
N PRO A 93 2.77 27.17 7.45
CA PRO A 93 2.86 27.65 8.82
C PRO A 93 1.82 28.75 9.04
N ASP A 94 0.85 28.51 9.92
CA ASP A 94 0.01 29.58 10.44
C ASP A 94 0.90 30.55 11.22
N ASN A 95 0.70 31.87 11.02
CA ASN A 95 1.51 32.96 11.61
C ASN A 95 1.55 32.98 13.16
N PHE A 96 0.99 31.98 13.83
CA PHE A 96 0.94 31.81 15.27
C PHE A 96 1.52 30.43 15.67
N THR A 97 2.80 30.41 16.07
CA THR A 97 3.36 29.43 17.03
C THR A 97 3.55 27.95 16.65
N SER A 98 3.49 27.55 15.37
CA SER A 98 3.76 26.13 15.03
C SER A 98 5.26 25.81 14.97
N ASP A 99 5.75 24.97 15.89
CA ASP A 99 7.04 24.28 15.76
C ASP A 99 7.08 23.50 14.43
N ILE A 100 8.21 23.51 13.71
CA ILE A 100 8.38 22.88 12.38
C ILE A 100 8.01 21.40 12.43
N SER A 101 8.15 20.76 13.59
CA SER A 101 7.75 19.38 13.85
C SER A 101 6.23 19.16 13.71
N THR A 102 5.41 20.13 14.13
CA THR A 102 3.94 20.03 14.20
C THR A 102 3.23 20.27 12.87
N SER A 103 3.92 20.86 11.89
CA SER A 103 3.35 21.09 10.56
C SER A 103 3.38 19.85 9.66
N CYS A 104 4.16 18.82 10.01
CA CYS A 104 4.25 17.58 9.25
C CYS A 104 2.96 16.76 9.36
N VAL A 105 2.29 16.58 8.22
CA VAL A 105 1.05 15.79 8.09
C VAL A 105 1.37 14.35 7.72
N LEU A 106 2.30 14.16 6.80
CA LEU A 106 2.69 12.83 6.33
C LEU A 106 4.17 12.82 5.95
N ARG A 107 4.91 11.85 6.47
CA ARG A 107 6.28 11.53 6.04
C ARG A 107 6.33 10.13 5.44
N ILE A 108 6.87 10.03 4.23
CA ILE A 108 7.02 8.77 3.50
C ILE A 108 8.51 8.52 3.25
N GLU A 109 8.97 7.34 3.62
CA GLU A 109 10.31 6.83 3.31
C GLU A 109 10.21 5.37 2.80
N LYS A 110 11.34 4.76 2.46
CA LYS A 110 11.41 3.37 1.97
C LYS A 110 10.68 2.34 2.85
N LYS A 111 10.59 2.57 4.17
CA LYS A 111 9.92 1.69 5.14
C LYS A 111 9.08 2.47 6.17
N LEU A 112 8.67 3.69 5.81
CA LEU A 112 7.95 4.58 6.70
C LEU A 112 6.75 5.19 5.98
N PHE A 113 5.61 5.15 6.65
CA PHE A 113 4.39 5.86 6.35
C PHE A 113 3.88 6.45 7.66
N ASP A 114 4.43 7.61 8.01
CA ASP A 114 4.10 8.29 9.26
C ASP A 114 3.10 9.40 9.00
N TYR A 115 1.82 9.03 9.06
CA TYR A 115 0.71 9.98 9.03
C TYR A 115 0.46 10.53 10.43
N PHE A 116 0.27 11.84 10.59
CA PHE A 116 0.15 12.46 11.92
C PHE A 116 -1.01 11.91 12.77
N ASN A 117 -2.03 11.31 12.14
CA ASN A 117 -3.23 10.82 12.82
C ASN A 117 -3.72 9.46 12.25
N HIS A 118 -3.01 8.36 12.56
CA HIS A 118 -3.43 7.00 12.14
C HIS A 118 -4.83 6.60 12.64
N LYS A 119 -5.30 7.14 13.77
CA LYS A 119 -6.68 6.89 14.25
C LYS A 119 -7.72 7.42 13.27
N ARG A 120 -7.45 8.58 12.65
CA ARG A 120 -8.31 9.12 11.59
C ARG A 120 -8.37 8.20 10.38
N LEU A 121 -7.25 7.62 9.97
CA LEU A 121 -7.22 6.63 8.88
C LEU A 121 -8.12 5.43 9.19
N LEU A 122 -8.13 4.95 10.44
CA LEU A 122 -8.99 3.85 10.88
C LEU A 122 -10.46 4.24 11.08
N ASN A 123 -10.78 5.51 11.34
CA ASN A 123 -12.16 5.96 11.56
C ASN A 123 -12.85 6.41 10.26
N GLU A 124 -12.09 6.92 9.31
CA GLU A 124 -12.58 7.50 8.05
C GLU A 124 -12.26 6.60 6.83
N TRP A 125 -12.02 5.31 7.06
CA TRP A 125 -11.56 4.38 6.03
C TRP A 125 -12.49 4.24 4.83
N GLN A 126 -13.80 4.38 5.06
CA GLN A 126 -14.81 4.36 4.01
C GLN A 126 -14.55 5.45 2.96
N GLY A 127 -13.93 6.56 3.36
CA GLY A 127 -13.63 7.69 2.48
C GLY A 127 -12.52 7.42 1.47
N TYR A 128 -11.64 6.45 1.73
CA TYR A 128 -10.57 6.05 0.80
C TYR A 128 -10.72 4.62 0.26
N LEU A 129 -11.81 3.91 0.59
CA LEU A 129 -12.08 2.59 0.03
C LEU A 129 -12.13 2.63 -1.52
N GLU A 130 -12.55 3.75 -2.12
CA GLU A 130 -12.54 3.95 -3.57
C GLU A 130 -11.13 3.97 -4.21
N ASP A 131 -10.10 4.09 -3.38
CA ASP A 131 -8.71 3.98 -3.80
C ASP A 131 -8.26 2.50 -3.85
N ASP A 132 -9.02 1.54 -3.31
CA ASP A 132 -8.76 0.09 -3.45
C ASP A 132 -9.21 -0.42 -4.83
N ARG A 133 -8.31 -0.33 -5.81
CA ARG A 133 -8.64 -0.58 -7.22
C ARG A 133 -8.07 -1.88 -7.78
N GLU A 134 -7.10 -2.51 -7.12
CA GLU A 134 -6.37 -3.65 -7.69
C GLU A 134 -7.25 -4.87 -7.99
N ALA A 135 -8.32 -5.10 -7.22
CA ALA A 135 -9.28 -6.18 -7.51
C ALA A 135 -9.94 -6.03 -8.90
N HIS A 136 -10.08 -4.80 -9.43
CA HIS A 136 -10.64 -4.53 -10.75
C HIS A 136 -9.75 -5.04 -11.90
N ASN A 137 -8.48 -5.34 -11.63
CA ASN A 137 -7.58 -5.95 -12.61
C ASN A 137 -7.97 -7.42 -12.93
N PHE A 138 -8.92 -8.00 -12.18
CA PHE A 138 -9.40 -9.36 -12.36
C PHE A 138 -10.89 -9.38 -12.75
N PRO A 139 -11.25 -9.02 -14.00
CA PRO A 139 -12.64 -8.82 -14.41
C PRO A 139 -13.52 -10.08 -14.39
N TYR A 140 -12.94 -11.26 -14.22
CA TYR A 140 -13.66 -12.54 -14.08
C TYR A 140 -13.87 -12.96 -12.62
N LEU A 141 -13.20 -12.27 -11.70
CA LEU A 141 -13.39 -12.44 -10.27
C LEU A 141 -14.38 -11.40 -9.75
N ARG A 142 -15.01 -11.74 -8.65
CA ARG A 142 -16.01 -10.97 -7.94
C ARG A 142 -15.64 -10.97 -6.47
N GLU A 143 -16.05 -9.94 -5.78
CA GLU A 143 -15.87 -9.80 -4.35
C GLU A 143 -17.18 -9.34 -3.73
N LEU A 144 -17.41 -9.69 -2.47
CA LEU A 144 -18.47 -9.09 -1.69
C LEU A 144 -18.08 -7.67 -1.28
N ASN A 145 -19.07 -6.84 -0.97
CA ASN A 145 -18.80 -5.47 -0.54
C ASN A 145 -17.97 -5.47 0.76
N ILE A 146 -16.84 -4.76 0.74
CA ILE A 146 -16.00 -4.54 1.91
C ILE A 146 -16.73 -3.55 2.84
N ASN A 147 -17.01 -4.01 4.07
CA ASN A 147 -17.67 -3.22 5.11
C ASN A 147 -16.84 -3.17 6.40
N PHE A 148 -15.53 -3.33 6.29
CA PHE A 148 -14.58 -3.44 7.39
C PHE A 148 -13.33 -2.61 7.09
N PRO A 149 -12.62 -2.12 8.14
CA PRO A 149 -11.41 -1.32 7.96
C PRO A 149 -10.29 -2.13 7.27
N PRO A 150 -9.21 -1.48 6.81
CA PRO A 150 -8.04 -2.13 6.23
C PRO A 150 -7.52 -3.30 7.07
N THR A 151 -7.05 -4.35 6.42
CA THR A 151 -6.52 -5.56 7.11
C THR A 151 -5.02 -5.49 7.35
N TYR A 152 -4.37 -4.41 6.91
CA TYR A 152 -2.92 -4.20 7.00
C TYR A 152 -2.58 -2.70 7.00
N PRO A 153 -1.51 -2.23 7.68
CA PRO A 153 -0.60 -2.96 8.56
C PRO A 153 -0.98 -2.80 10.04
N TRP A 154 -1.54 -3.81 10.69
CA TRP A 154 -1.88 -3.73 12.12
C TRP A 154 -0.65 -3.84 13.01
N SER A 155 -0.73 -3.32 14.24
CA SER A 155 0.35 -3.47 15.21
C SER A 155 0.56 -4.94 15.60
N GLU A 156 1.82 -5.36 15.61
CA GLU A 156 2.26 -6.65 16.13
C GLU A 156 2.42 -6.63 17.66
N ASN A 157 2.32 -5.46 18.28
CA ASN A 157 2.37 -5.31 19.73
C ASN A 157 0.97 -5.54 20.33
N PRO A 158 0.77 -6.55 21.21
CA PRO A 158 -0.51 -6.78 21.87
C PRO A 158 -1.07 -5.56 22.60
N ASP A 159 -0.20 -4.73 23.18
CA ASP A 159 -0.58 -3.51 23.91
C ASP A 159 -1.12 -2.40 22.99
N GLU A 160 -0.88 -2.51 21.67
CA GLU A 160 -1.27 -1.56 20.64
C GLU A 160 -2.11 -2.20 19.52
N SER A 161 -2.76 -3.33 19.82
CA SER A 161 -3.43 -4.22 18.84
C SER A 161 -4.55 -3.58 18.00
N GLU A 162 -5.06 -2.43 18.45
CA GLU A 162 -6.08 -1.61 17.77
C GLU A 162 -5.48 -0.48 16.90
N SER A 163 -4.15 -0.47 16.70
CA SER A 163 -3.48 0.57 15.92
C SER A 163 -2.83 0.02 14.65
N LEU A 164 -2.63 0.91 13.67
CA LEU A 164 -1.85 0.63 12.47
C LEU A 164 -0.38 0.96 12.72
N MET A 165 0.51 0.11 12.22
CA MET A 165 1.93 0.41 12.15
C MET A 165 2.21 1.54 11.17
N LYS A 166 3.30 2.27 11.41
CA LYS A 166 3.78 3.36 10.57
C LYS A 166 4.67 2.88 9.42
N THR A 167 4.58 1.61 9.03
CA THR A 167 5.51 1.00 8.07
C THR A 167 5.03 1.20 6.62
N ARG A 168 3.71 1.23 6.40
CA ARG A 168 3.08 1.36 5.09
C ARG A 168 1.71 2.04 5.19
N ALA A 169 1.20 2.49 4.05
CA ALA A 169 -0.19 2.94 3.93
C ALA A 169 -1.17 1.80 4.27
N PRO A 170 -2.35 2.12 4.82
CA PRO A 170 -3.41 1.13 5.05
C PRO A 170 -3.83 0.45 3.74
N ALA A 171 -4.17 -0.84 3.80
CA ALA A 171 -4.64 -1.60 2.65
C ALA A 171 -5.52 -2.80 3.03
N TRP A 172 -6.34 -3.26 2.08
CA TRP A 172 -7.04 -4.54 2.13
C TRP A 172 -6.22 -5.59 1.39
N CYS A 173 -5.20 -6.11 2.05
CA CYS A 173 -4.29 -7.12 1.50
C CYS A 173 -4.93 -8.51 1.50
N ASP A 174 -5.67 -8.83 2.56
CA ASP A 174 -6.37 -10.09 2.73
C ASP A 174 -7.69 -10.00 1.95
N ARG A 175 -7.95 -10.96 1.06
CA ARG A 175 -9.12 -10.90 0.16
C ARG A 175 -9.79 -12.24 0.02
N VAL A 176 -11.08 -12.22 -0.30
CA VAL A 176 -11.78 -13.39 -0.82
C VAL A 176 -12.46 -13.04 -2.13
N LEU A 177 -11.81 -13.44 -3.21
CA LEU A 177 -12.31 -13.31 -4.57
C LEU A 177 -12.98 -14.60 -5.01
N MET A 178 -13.94 -14.52 -5.91
CA MET A 178 -14.70 -15.68 -6.36
C MET A 178 -15.20 -15.51 -7.78
N ASN A 179 -15.46 -16.60 -8.50
CA ASN A 179 -16.12 -16.49 -9.81
C ASN A 179 -17.61 -16.14 -9.67
N ALA A 180 -18.27 -15.81 -10.79
CA ALA A 180 -19.69 -15.47 -10.81
C ALA A 180 -20.56 -16.56 -10.15
N ARG A 181 -20.27 -17.84 -10.42
CA ARG A 181 -21.02 -18.96 -9.86
C ARG A 181 -20.91 -19.05 -8.34
N ALA A 182 -19.71 -18.90 -7.78
CA ALA A 182 -19.52 -18.88 -6.33
C ALA A 182 -20.22 -17.68 -5.68
N LEU A 183 -20.14 -16.50 -6.30
CA LEU A 183 -20.85 -15.30 -5.84
C LEU A 183 -22.36 -15.51 -5.77
N GLU A 184 -22.96 -16.16 -6.78
CA GLU A 184 -24.38 -16.48 -6.76
C GLU A 184 -24.77 -17.35 -5.56
N ILE A 185 -23.95 -18.33 -5.20
CA ILE A 185 -24.29 -19.22 -4.08
C ILE A 185 -24.13 -18.48 -2.77
N VAL A 186 -23.06 -17.72 -2.61
CA VAL A 186 -22.82 -16.87 -1.43
C VAL A 186 -23.97 -15.88 -1.23
N LYS A 187 -24.44 -15.21 -2.30
CA LYS A 187 -25.55 -14.26 -2.25
C LYS A 187 -26.90 -14.89 -1.91
N ARG A 188 -27.08 -16.20 -2.13
CA ARG A 188 -28.30 -16.94 -1.73
C ARG A 188 -28.28 -17.32 -0.25
N ASP A 189 -27.10 -17.42 0.34
CA ASP A 189 -26.95 -17.72 1.75
C ASP A 189 -27.19 -16.46 2.59
N LYS A 190 -28.26 -16.47 3.39
CA LYS A 190 -28.63 -15.35 4.27
C LYS A 190 -27.65 -15.15 5.43
N PHE A 191 -26.83 -16.15 5.74
CA PHE A 191 -25.83 -16.11 6.82
C PHE A 191 -24.44 -15.73 6.33
N ALA A 192 -24.24 -15.64 5.00
CA ALA A 192 -22.98 -15.21 4.42
C ALA A 192 -22.59 -13.81 4.90
N LYS A 193 -21.39 -13.71 5.50
CA LYS A 193 -20.80 -12.45 5.97
C LYS A 193 -19.40 -12.30 5.40
N TYR A 194 -19.07 -11.10 4.92
CA TYR A 194 -17.71 -10.71 4.54
C TYR A 194 -17.22 -9.65 5.52
N ASP A 195 -16.27 -10.04 6.37
CA ASP A 195 -15.76 -9.21 7.45
C ASP A 195 -14.30 -9.62 7.76
N SER A 196 -13.57 -8.72 8.40
CA SER A 196 -12.27 -9.06 8.99
C SER A 196 -12.46 -9.73 10.35
N PHE A 197 -11.62 -10.72 10.63
CA PHE A 197 -11.55 -11.42 11.91
C PHE A 197 -10.47 -10.81 12.82
N GLY A 198 -10.58 -11.06 14.12
CA GLY A 198 -9.52 -10.72 15.07
C GLY A 198 -9.36 -9.22 15.30
N LYS A 199 -10.43 -8.43 15.17
CA LYS A 199 -10.40 -6.97 15.37
C LYS A 199 -9.74 -6.60 16.70
N ASP A 200 -10.09 -7.33 17.76
CA ASP A 200 -9.63 -7.08 19.13
C ASP A 200 -8.45 -8.00 19.56
N VAL A 201 -7.87 -8.75 18.62
CA VAL A 201 -6.77 -9.69 18.90
C VAL A 201 -5.56 -9.34 18.05
N CYS A 202 -4.39 -9.24 18.69
CA CYS A 202 -3.13 -9.12 17.97
C CYS A 202 -2.82 -10.45 17.25
N MET A 203 -3.00 -10.48 15.93
CA MET A 203 -2.77 -11.67 15.08
C MET A 203 -1.55 -11.51 14.16
N GLY A 204 -0.73 -10.49 14.39
CA GLY A 204 0.32 -10.03 13.49
C GLY A 204 -0.12 -8.76 12.74
N ASP A 205 0.67 -8.37 11.74
CA ASP A 205 0.42 -7.17 10.93
C ASP A 205 -0.69 -7.32 9.88
N HIS A 206 -1.14 -8.55 9.64
CA HIS A 206 -2.30 -8.89 8.83
C HIS A 206 -3.45 -9.39 9.71
N LYS A 207 -4.66 -8.81 9.54
CA LYS A 207 -5.89 -9.34 10.13
C LYS A 207 -6.50 -10.35 9.15
N VAL A 208 -6.73 -11.57 9.62
CA VAL A 208 -7.30 -12.66 8.81
C VAL A 208 -8.71 -12.28 8.37
N ASN A 209 -9.03 -12.45 7.08
CA ASN A 209 -10.42 -12.38 6.61
C ASN A 209 -11.06 -13.75 6.71
N ASP A 210 -12.09 -13.88 7.55
CA ASP A 210 -12.88 -15.11 7.66
C ASP A 210 -14.23 -14.96 6.97
N ILE A 211 -14.44 -15.76 5.92
CA ILE A 211 -15.80 -16.14 5.51
C ILE A 211 -16.19 -17.39 6.31
N PHE A 212 -16.37 -17.23 7.63
CA PHE A 212 -16.64 -18.39 8.50
C PHE A 212 -18.02 -19.02 8.22
N SER A 213 -19.00 -18.25 7.73
CA SER A 213 -20.33 -18.81 7.46
C SER A 213 -20.43 -19.58 6.14
N VAL A 214 -19.69 -19.18 5.10
CA VAL A 214 -19.86 -19.82 3.78
C VAL A 214 -18.93 -21.01 3.61
N PHE A 215 -17.69 -20.97 4.12
CA PHE A 215 -16.78 -22.13 4.02
C PHE A 215 -17.20 -23.31 4.90
N PHE A 216 -17.80 -23.07 6.08
CA PHE A 216 -18.35 -24.16 6.89
C PHE A 216 -19.61 -24.77 6.26
N SER A 217 -20.50 -23.95 5.69
CA SER A 217 -21.72 -24.45 5.04
C SER A 217 -21.39 -25.34 3.82
N PHE A 218 -20.36 -25.01 3.03
CA PHE A 218 -19.95 -25.84 1.89
C PHE A 218 -19.11 -27.07 2.24
N SER A 219 -18.31 -27.01 3.31
CA SER A 219 -17.52 -28.17 3.76
C SER A 219 -18.36 -29.19 4.52
N PHE A 220 -19.48 -28.78 5.13
CA PHE A 220 -20.43 -29.68 5.79
C PHE A 220 -21.53 -30.23 4.87
N LEU A 221 -21.73 -29.70 3.66
CA LEU A 221 -22.73 -30.21 2.70
C LEU A 221 -22.20 -31.24 1.68
N LYS A 222 -20.98 -31.79 1.88
CA LYS A 222 -20.36 -32.77 0.97
C LYS A 222 -19.64 -33.95 1.64
N LEU A 223 -20.04 -34.29 2.87
CA LEU A 223 -19.80 -35.60 3.50
C LEU A 223 -21.12 -36.35 3.63
#